data_AF-A0A2U9ST83-F1
#
_entry.id   AF-A0A2U9ST83-F1
#
_cell.length_a   1.000
_cell.length_b   1.000
_cell.length_c   1.000
_cell.angle_alpha   90.00
_cell.angle_beta   90.00
_cell.angle_gamma   90.00
#
_symmetry.space_group_name_H-M   'P 1'
#
loop_
_entity.id
_entity.type
_entity.pdbx_description
1 polymer ?
#
loop_
_entity_poly.entity_id
_entity_poly.type
_entity_poly.pdbx_seq_one_letter_code
_entity_poly.pdbx_strand_id
1 'polypeptide(L)'
;MSRSDAPTAAAGALPSDQADRRARAAALACMVGLAVVLGVGRFAFTPLLPLMLADGSIGLKAGGWLASANYAGYFAGAVSCAALRVAPARMVRFGLAATVLLTAAMGVGHLLPVWLAVRFVAGVVSAWTFVFMSQWGLRRLAELHAPEWSGVIYAGPGVGIVLTGLIGSALAGRPAASGWLGFAALSAVLSVAIWRTFAVAPAPAVPAAGAAPHAAAAAAAASAATADARRHRADAAWLVVLYGTPGFGYIITATFLPVIARAVLPAGSPWPDLFWPMFGAALIVGAIAAARLPGHWDNRLLLAAGCATQALGIAAGIVWPNALGFSVGSALLGLPFTAITLFAMREARRLHGERAAGLMGYATASYGIGQILGPLVAAPLAARFGSFSPALWVAVAALLAGAAGFAAIAAKGRLRP
;
A
#
# COMPACT_ATOMS: atom_id res chain seq x y z
N MET A 1 -20.64 58.47 29.17
CA MET A 1 -20.52 57.02 29.42
C MET A 1 -21.86 56.37 29.09
N SER A 2 -21.94 55.64 27.97
CA SER A 2 -22.85 54.50 27.78
C SER A 2 -22.50 53.85 26.43
N ARG A 3 -21.77 52.74 26.48
CA ARG A 3 -21.48 51.86 25.34
C ARG A 3 -22.68 50.94 25.14
N SER A 4 -23.22 50.87 23.92
CA SER A 4 -24.08 49.76 23.52
C SER A 4 -23.18 48.64 22.97
N ASP A 5 -22.97 47.60 23.75
CA ASP A 5 -22.30 46.38 23.29
C ASP A 5 -23.30 45.54 22.48
N ALA A 6 -22.98 45.35 21.19
CA ALA A 6 -23.61 44.35 20.35
C ALA A 6 -23.06 42.96 20.71
N PRO A 7 -23.88 41.90 20.79
CA PRO A 7 -23.38 40.56 21.00
C PRO A 7 -22.65 40.06 19.75
N THR A 8 -21.33 39.92 19.86
CA THR A 8 -20.49 39.16 18.93
C THR A 8 -21.05 37.75 18.76
N ALA A 9 -21.42 37.42 17.53
CA ALA A 9 -21.79 36.08 17.12
C ALA A 9 -20.65 35.10 17.47
N ALA A 10 -20.89 34.23 18.45
CA ALA A 10 -20.03 33.11 18.75
C ALA A 10 -20.02 32.17 17.53
N ALA A 11 -18.94 32.22 16.75
CA ALA A 11 -18.66 31.21 15.73
C ALA A 11 -18.60 29.84 16.43
N GLY A 12 -19.58 28.99 16.14
CA GLY A 12 -19.82 27.75 16.87
C GLY A 12 -18.64 26.77 16.80
N ALA A 13 -17.86 26.70 17.87
CA ALA A 13 -17.01 25.56 18.14
C ALA A 13 -17.91 24.35 18.39
N LEU A 14 -17.75 23.29 17.58
CA LEU A 14 -18.47 22.03 17.80
C LEU A 14 -18.12 21.47 19.18
N PRO A 15 -19.08 20.89 19.92
CA PRO A 15 -18.78 20.16 21.15
C PRO A 15 -17.71 19.08 20.87
N SER A 16 -16.70 18.97 21.74
CA SER A 16 -15.52 18.09 21.56
C SER A 16 -15.89 16.63 21.22
N ASP A 17 -16.96 16.12 21.84
CA ASP A 17 -17.49 14.76 21.64
C ASP A 17 -18.11 14.55 20.23
N GLN A 18 -18.68 15.59 19.62
CA GLN A 18 -19.16 15.52 18.23
C GLN A 18 -18.01 15.57 17.21
N ALA A 19 -16.95 16.32 17.50
CA ALA A 19 -15.78 16.41 16.64
C ALA A 19 -15.02 15.07 16.59
N ASP A 20 -14.82 14.43 17.75
CA ASP A 20 -14.18 13.12 17.86
C ASP A 20 -15.00 12.02 17.16
N ARG A 21 -16.32 11.96 17.36
CA ARG A 21 -17.20 11.05 16.61
C ARG A 21 -17.07 11.21 15.08
N ARG A 22 -16.99 12.45 14.58
CA ARG A 22 -16.82 12.74 13.15
C ARG A 22 -15.44 12.34 12.64
N ALA A 23 -14.39 12.53 13.43
CA ALA A 23 -13.03 12.14 13.07
C ALA A 23 -12.90 10.62 12.98
N ARG A 24 -13.44 9.90 13.98
CA ARG A 24 -13.55 8.44 13.98
C ARG A 24 -14.28 7.91 12.76
N ALA A 25 -15.46 8.47 12.46
CA ALA A 25 -16.25 8.06 11.30
C ALA A 25 -15.51 8.29 9.97
N ALA A 26 -14.81 9.43 9.82
CA ALA A 26 -14.02 9.72 8.63
C ALA A 26 -12.82 8.76 8.47
N ALA A 27 -12.11 8.48 9.57
CA ALA A 27 -10.97 7.56 9.57
C ALA A 27 -11.41 6.13 9.24
N LEU A 28 -12.49 5.63 9.86
CA LEU A 28 -13.05 4.31 9.59
C LEU A 28 -13.59 4.19 8.16
N ALA A 29 -14.24 5.23 7.62
CA ALA A 29 -14.69 5.22 6.24
C ALA A 29 -13.53 5.14 5.25
N CYS A 30 -12.43 5.87 5.50
CA CYS A 30 -11.22 5.76 4.68
C CYS A 30 -10.54 4.39 4.86
N MET A 31 -10.51 3.84 6.07
CA MET A 31 -10.00 2.49 6.33
C MET A 31 -10.75 1.45 5.51
N VAL A 32 -12.08 1.46 5.53
CA VAL A 32 -12.91 0.55 4.72
C VAL A 32 -12.70 0.80 3.23
N GLY A 33 -12.62 2.06 2.80
CA GLY A 33 -12.35 2.41 1.41
C GLY A 33 -11.00 1.89 0.92
N LEU A 34 -9.94 2.00 1.72
CA LEU A 34 -8.62 1.43 1.41
C LEU A 34 -8.60 -0.10 1.50
N ALA A 35 -9.43 -0.70 2.35
CA ALA A 35 -9.64 -2.15 2.36
C ALA A 35 -10.20 -2.65 1.03
N VAL A 36 -11.18 -1.95 0.45
CA VAL A 36 -11.73 -2.26 -0.88
C VAL A 36 -10.68 -2.01 -1.96
N VAL A 37 -10.11 -0.82 -2.01
CA VAL A 37 -9.32 -0.37 -3.15
C VAL A 37 -7.94 -1.03 -3.22
N LEU A 38 -7.28 -1.19 -2.07
CA LEU A 38 -5.95 -1.81 -1.99
C LEU A 38 -6.07 -3.27 -1.57
N GLY A 39 -6.79 -3.55 -0.49
CA GLY A 39 -6.93 -4.92 0.01
C GLY A 39 -7.62 -5.85 -1.01
N VAL A 40 -8.73 -5.42 -1.62
CA VAL A 40 -9.36 -6.18 -2.70
C VAL A 40 -8.70 -5.85 -4.04
N GLY A 41 -8.83 -4.61 -4.53
CA GLY A 41 -8.45 -4.25 -5.90
C GLY A 41 -6.99 -4.56 -6.30
N ARG A 42 -6.06 -4.55 -5.34
CA ARG A 42 -4.65 -4.87 -5.57
C ARG A 42 -4.24 -6.24 -5.03
N PHE A 43 -4.71 -6.60 -3.85
CA PHE A 43 -4.19 -7.73 -3.07
C PHE A 43 -5.06 -8.99 -3.09
N ALA A 44 -6.31 -8.94 -3.57
CA ALA A 44 -7.18 -10.12 -3.71
C ALA A 44 -6.61 -11.22 -4.62
N PHE A 45 -5.67 -10.87 -5.49
CA PHE A 45 -5.02 -11.85 -6.35
C PHE A 45 -4.23 -12.91 -5.59
N THR A 46 -3.60 -12.53 -4.48
CA THR A 46 -2.74 -13.42 -3.70
C THR A 46 -3.46 -14.69 -3.24
N PRO A 47 -4.63 -14.62 -2.57
CA PRO A 47 -5.38 -15.82 -2.17
C PRO A 47 -6.06 -16.53 -3.34
N LEU A 48 -6.34 -15.86 -4.47
CA LEU A 48 -6.98 -16.48 -5.63
C LEU A 48 -6.01 -17.13 -6.61
N LEU A 49 -4.74 -16.72 -6.62
CA LEU A 49 -3.75 -17.27 -7.53
C LEU A 49 -3.62 -18.80 -7.42
N PRO A 50 -3.55 -19.43 -6.23
CA PRO A 50 -3.58 -20.89 -6.12
C PRO A 50 -4.82 -21.52 -6.75
N LEU A 51 -6.00 -20.91 -6.62
CA LEU A 51 -7.23 -21.43 -7.23
C LEU A 51 -7.16 -21.33 -8.76
N MET A 52 -6.67 -20.22 -9.30
CA MET A 52 -6.50 -20.04 -10.76
C MET A 52 -5.46 -20.98 -11.37
N LEU A 53 -4.47 -21.41 -10.57
CA LEU A 53 -3.49 -22.42 -10.97
C LEU A 53 -4.11 -23.82 -10.90
N ALA A 54 -4.92 -24.10 -9.87
CA ALA A 54 -5.55 -25.40 -9.64
C ALA A 54 -6.66 -25.70 -10.65
N ASP A 55 -7.46 -24.71 -11.04
CA ASP A 55 -8.52 -24.86 -12.05
C ASP A 55 -8.00 -24.74 -13.51
N GLY A 56 -6.70 -24.52 -13.69
CA GLY A 56 -6.05 -24.45 -15.00
C GLY A 56 -6.31 -23.15 -15.77
N SER A 57 -6.94 -22.14 -15.16
CA SER A 57 -7.24 -20.85 -15.79
C SER A 57 -5.99 -20.11 -16.27
N ILE A 58 -4.89 -20.19 -15.53
CA ILE A 58 -3.59 -19.60 -15.89
C ILE A 58 -2.44 -20.49 -15.44
N GLY A 59 -1.29 -20.37 -16.11
CA GLY A 59 -0.02 -20.89 -15.61
C GLY A 59 0.72 -19.90 -14.70
N LEU A 60 1.77 -20.37 -14.01
CA LEU A 60 2.54 -19.55 -13.06
C LEU A 60 3.16 -18.30 -13.69
N LYS A 61 3.69 -18.39 -14.91
CA LYS A 61 4.25 -17.24 -15.65
C LYS A 61 3.18 -16.16 -15.90
N ALA A 62 2.01 -16.57 -16.38
CA ALA A 62 0.88 -15.66 -16.58
C ALA A 62 0.42 -15.04 -15.25
N GLY A 63 0.46 -15.80 -14.14
CA GLY A 63 0.22 -15.27 -12.80
C GLY A 63 1.17 -14.14 -12.42
N GLY A 64 2.46 -14.29 -12.72
CA GLY A 64 3.45 -13.22 -12.58
C GLY A 64 3.13 -11.99 -13.43
N TRP A 65 2.72 -12.17 -14.69
CA TRP A 65 2.34 -11.06 -15.56
C TRP A 65 1.09 -10.31 -15.06
N LEU A 66 0.06 -11.02 -14.58
CA LEU A 66 -1.13 -10.39 -14.00
C LEU A 66 -0.79 -9.53 -12.77
N ALA A 67 0.08 -10.04 -11.90
CA ALA A 67 0.55 -9.27 -10.73
C ALA A 67 1.31 -8.01 -11.17
N SER A 68 2.30 -8.16 -12.06
CA SER A 68 3.10 -7.04 -12.54
C SER A 68 2.29 -6.03 -13.36
N ALA A 69 1.29 -6.46 -14.12
CA ALA A 69 0.38 -5.56 -14.83
C ALA A 69 -0.38 -4.64 -13.86
N ASN A 70 -0.87 -5.18 -12.74
CA ASN A 70 -1.49 -4.38 -11.70
C ASN A 70 -0.52 -3.39 -11.05
N TYR A 71 0.72 -3.80 -10.79
CA TYR A 71 1.73 -2.90 -10.23
C TYR A 71 2.18 -1.81 -11.22
N ALA A 72 2.27 -2.13 -12.52
CA ALA A 72 2.54 -1.17 -13.58
C ALA A 72 1.39 -0.16 -13.72
N GLY A 73 0.14 -0.64 -13.65
CA GLY A 73 -1.03 0.21 -13.62
C GLY A 73 -1.04 1.13 -12.41
N TYR A 74 -0.74 0.61 -11.22
CA TYR A 74 -0.64 1.41 -10.01
C TYR A 74 0.44 2.49 -10.11
N PHE A 75 1.60 2.15 -10.65
CA PHE A 75 2.67 3.10 -10.92
C PHE A 75 2.20 4.22 -11.88
N ALA A 76 1.59 3.86 -13.01
CA ALA A 76 1.05 4.83 -13.97
C ALA A 76 -0.06 5.70 -13.37
N GLY A 77 -0.94 5.11 -12.57
CA GLY A 77 -1.99 5.81 -11.83
C GLY A 77 -1.43 6.80 -10.81
N ALA A 78 -0.39 6.42 -10.06
CA ALA A 78 0.25 7.29 -9.09
C ALA A 78 0.91 8.51 -9.76
N VAL A 79 1.62 8.30 -10.87
CA VAL A 79 2.26 9.39 -11.64
C VAL A 79 1.22 10.33 -12.25
N SER A 80 0.11 9.79 -12.77
CA SER A 80 -0.95 10.59 -13.40
C SER A 80 -1.80 11.41 -12.42
N CYS A 81 -1.79 11.09 -11.12
CA CYS A 81 -2.56 11.83 -10.11
C CYS A 81 -2.30 13.34 -10.11
N ALA A 82 -1.06 13.77 -10.38
CA ALA A 82 -0.68 15.17 -10.41
C ALA A 82 -1.42 15.99 -11.50
N ALA A 83 -1.85 15.32 -12.58
CA ALA A 83 -2.55 15.95 -13.70
C ALA A 83 -4.08 15.98 -13.49
N LEU A 84 -4.61 15.22 -12.54
CA LEU A 84 -6.05 15.07 -12.34
C LEU A 84 -6.60 16.17 -11.45
N ARG A 85 -7.53 16.97 -12.00
CA ARG A 85 -8.25 18.03 -11.28
C ARG A 85 -9.67 17.60 -10.94
N VAL A 86 -9.80 16.52 -10.16
CA VAL A 86 -11.10 15.97 -9.74
C VAL A 86 -11.27 16.18 -8.24
N ALA A 87 -12.48 16.52 -7.80
CA ALA A 87 -12.79 16.60 -6.37
C ALA A 87 -12.49 15.25 -5.68
N PRO A 88 -11.74 15.21 -4.56
CA PRO A 88 -11.33 13.96 -3.93
C PRO A 88 -12.48 12.99 -3.64
N ALA A 89 -13.59 13.49 -3.11
CA ALA A 89 -14.76 12.69 -2.82
C ALA A 89 -15.40 12.06 -4.07
N ARG A 90 -15.39 12.77 -5.21
CA ARG A 90 -15.89 12.25 -6.50
C ARG A 90 -14.98 11.15 -7.03
N MET A 91 -13.66 11.36 -6.97
CA MET A 91 -12.68 10.35 -7.37
C MET A 91 -12.80 9.09 -6.51
N VAL A 92 -13.00 9.25 -5.19
CA VAL A 92 -13.19 8.10 -4.29
C VAL A 92 -14.40 7.26 -4.68
N ARG A 93 -15.54 7.89 -4.98
CA ARG A 93 -16.76 7.18 -5.39
C ARG A 93 -16.60 6.47 -6.72
N PHE A 94 -15.99 7.14 -7.70
CA PHE A 94 -15.62 6.51 -8.97
C PHE A 94 -14.72 5.30 -8.73
N GLY A 95 -13.70 5.47 -7.90
CA GLY A 95 -12.73 4.45 -7.54
C GLY A 95 -13.33 3.21 -6.91
N LEU A 96 -14.24 3.39 -5.95
CA LEU A 96 -14.98 2.31 -5.30
C LEU A 96 -15.83 1.53 -6.32
N ALA A 97 -16.62 2.23 -7.13
CA ALA A 97 -17.46 1.61 -8.16
C ALA A 97 -16.60 0.87 -9.22
N ALA A 98 -15.55 1.51 -9.71
CA ALA A 98 -14.63 0.90 -10.67
C ALA A 98 -13.91 -0.33 -10.08
N THR A 99 -13.52 -0.31 -8.81
CA THR A 99 -12.90 -1.47 -8.15
C THR A 99 -13.86 -2.66 -8.11
N VAL A 100 -15.14 -2.45 -7.78
CA VAL A 100 -16.18 -3.49 -7.81
C VAL A 100 -16.32 -4.08 -9.21
N LEU A 101 -16.47 -3.24 -10.23
CA LEU A 101 -16.66 -3.68 -11.62
C LEU A 101 -15.43 -4.42 -12.17
N LEU A 102 -14.22 -3.92 -11.93
CA LEU A 102 -12.98 -4.53 -12.39
C LEU A 102 -12.70 -5.86 -11.68
N THR A 103 -13.07 -5.96 -10.40
CA THR A 103 -12.97 -7.21 -9.64
C THR A 103 -13.98 -8.22 -10.12
N ALA A 104 -15.22 -7.80 -10.44
CA ALA A 104 -16.22 -8.67 -11.04
C ALA A 104 -15.80 -9.16 -12.44
N ALA A 105 -15.19 -8.28 -13.25
CA ALA A 105 -14.69 -8.62 -14.58
C ALA A 105 -13.63 -9.73 -14.53
N MET A 106 -12.79 -9.79 -13.49
CA MET A 106 -11.86 -10.91 -13.32
C MET A 106 -12.55 -12.28 -13.17
N GLY A 107 -13.79 -12.31 -12.68
CA GLY A 107 -14.59 -13.52 -12.51
C GLY A 107 -15.34 -13.99 -13.75
N VAL A 108 -15.37 -13.19 -14.82
CA VAL A 108 -15.96 -13.57 -16.11
C VAL A 108 -14.84 -14.15 -16.96
N GLY A 109 -14.93 -15.40 -17.39
CA GLY A 109 -13.84 -16.08 -18.10
C GLY A 109 -13.33 -15.27 -19.31
N HIS A 110 -12.03 -14.99 -19.34
CA HIS A 110 -11.42 -14.08 -20.33
C HIS A 110 -10.11 -14.65 -20.88
N LEU A 111 -9.70 -14.13 -22.04
CA LEU A 111 -8.36 -14.34 -22.58
C LEU A 111 -7.33 -13.56 -21.76
N LEU A 112 -6.10 -14.08 -21.68
CA LEU A 112 -5.00 -13.48 -20.93
C LEU A 112 -4.80 -11.97 -21.19
N PRO A 113 -4.83 -11.44 -22.44
CA PRO A 113 -4.69 -10.00 -22.67
C PRO A 113 -5.78 -9.14 -22.00
N VAL A 114 -7.01 -9.65 -21.93
CA VAL A 114 -8.13 -8.95 -21.27
C VAL A 114 -7.89 -8.92 -19.76
N TRP A 115 -7.49 -10.03 -19.15
CA TRP A 115 -7.10 -10.03 -17.73
C TRP A 115 -5.93 -9.09 -17.45
N LEU A 116 -4.92 -9.02 -18.32
CA LEU A 116 -3.82 -8.07 -18.17
C LEU A 116 -4.32 -6.62 -18.22
N ALA A 117 -5.20 -6.28 -19.17
CA ALA A 117 -5.79 -4.95 -19.27
C ALA A 117 -6.64 -4.61 -18.04
N VAL A 118 -7.52 -5.52 -17.59
CA VAL A 118 -8.34 -5.33 -16.38
C VAL A 118 -7.46 -5.13 -15.16
N ARG A 119 -6.40 -5.94 -14.99
CA ARG A 119 -5.47 -5.82 -13.84
C ARG A 119 -4.68 -4.53 -13.89
N PHE A 120 -4.24 -4.09 -15.06
CA PHE A 120 -3.58 -2.80 -15.26
C PHE A 120 -4.52 -1.64 -14.88
N VAL A 121 -5.74 -1.62 -15.43
CA VAL A 121 -6.73 -0.57 -15.11
C VAL A 121 -7.09 -0.60 -13.62
N ALA A 122 -7.25 -1.78 -13.02
CA ALA A 122 -7.46 -1.91 -11.57
C ALA A 122 -6.31 -1.29 -10.78
N GLY A 123 -5.06 -1.48 -11.23
CA GLY A 123 -3.89 -0.82 -10.65
C GLY A 123 -4.02 0.71 -10.70
N VAL A 124 -4.35 1.27 -11.87
CA VAL A 124 -4.52 2.72 -12.08
C VAL A 124 -5.58 3.28 -11.12
N VAL A 125 -6.76 2.64 -11.09
CA VAL A 125 -7.88 3.01 -10.23
C VAL A 125 -7.51 2.91 -8.76
N SER A 126 -6.79 1.85 -8.36
CA SER A 126 -6.30 1.69 -6.99
C SER A 126 -5.41 2.84 -6.55
N ALA A 127 -4.50 3.30 -7.43
CA ALA A 127 -3.61 4.41 -7.14
C ALA A 127 -4.36 5.74 -7.03
N TRP A 128 -5.21 6.08 -8.00
CA TRP A 128 -6.03 7.30 -7.92
C TRP A 128 -6.83 7.34 -6.62
N THR A 129 -7.55 6.26 -6.35
CA THR A 129 -8.45 6.22 -5.20
C THR A 129 -7.67 6.30 -3.89
N PHE A 130 -6.53 5.59 -3.76
CA PHE A 130 -5.67 5.68 -2.58
C PHE A 130 -5.21 7.12 -2.32
N VAL A 131 -4.75 7.84 -3.34
CA VAL A 131 -4.21 9.19 -3.22
C VAL A 131 -5.29 10.18 -2.81
N PHE A 132 -6.40 10.21 -3.55
CA PHE A 132 -7.49 11.14 -3.28
C PHE A 132 -8.22 10.82 -1.97
N MET A 133 -8.34 9.54 -1.59
CA MET A 133 -8.91 9.15 -0.30
C MET A 133 -8.02 9.56 0.86
N SER A 134 -6.70 9.34 0.75
CA SER A 134 -5.74 9.75 1.77
C SER A 134 -5.72 11.26 1.95
N GLN A 135 -5.79 12.03 0.85
CA GLN A 135 -5.91 13.49 0.89
C GLN A 135 -7.21 13.92 1.59
N TRP A 136 -8.35 13.34 1.21
CA TRP A 136 -9.64 13.65 1.83
C TRP A 136 -9.64 13.34 3.33
N GLY A 137 -9.18 12.14 3.71
CA GLY A 137 -9.17 11.68 5.09
C GLY A 137 -8.24 12.48 5.99
N LEU A 138 -6.99 12.70 5.54
CA LEU A 138 -6.02 13.49 6.32
C LEU A 138 -6.46 14.95 6.47
N ARG A 139 -7.00 15.57 5.41
CA ARG A 139 -7.58 16.92 5.50
C ARG A 139 -8.71 16.94 6.53
N ARG A 140 -9.59 15.95 6.51
CA ARG A 140 -10.72 15.89 7.44
C ARG A 140 -10.27 15.72 8.90
N LEU A 141 -9.25 14.91 9.15
CA LEU A 141 -8.65 14.76 10.48
C LEU A 141 -7.95 16.04 10.95
N ALA A 142 -7.29 16.76 10.05
CA ALA A 142 -6.68 18.05 10.37
C ALA A 142 -7.73 19.11 10.73
N GLU A 143 -8.82 19.22 9.95
CA GLU A 143 -9.96 20.11 10.25
C GLU A 143 -10.59 19.81 11.61
N LEU A 144 -10.56 18.54 12.04
CA LEU A 144 -11.13 18.07 13.30
C LEU A 144 -10.09 17.97 14.44
N HIS A 145 -8.85 18.42 14.22
CA HIS A 145 -7.76 18.39 15.20
C HIS A 145 -7.47 16.99 15.80
N ALA A 146 -7.62 15.94 14.97
CA ALA A 146 -7.54 14.54 15.39
C ALA A 146 -6.47 13.72 14.61
N PRO A 147 -5.18 14.15 14.59
CA PRO A 147 -4.12 13.50 13.81
C PRO A 147 -3.79 12.06 14.27
N GLU A 148 -4.15 11.69 15.50
CA GLU A 148 -3.95 10.36 16.09
C GLU A 148 -4.70 9.24 15.35
N TRP A 149 -5.77 9.59 14.62
CA TRP A 149 -6.54 8.65 13.80
C TRP A 149 -5.93 8.38 12.42
N SER A 150 -4.85 9.07 12.04
CA SER A 150 -4.21 8.89 10.73
C SER A 150 -3.73 7.46 10.50
N GLY A 151 -3.26 6.76 11.54
CA GLY A 151 -2.86 5.35 11.46
C GLY A 151 -4.01 4.41 11.12
N VAL A 152 -5.24 4.74 11.53
CA VAL A 152 -6.43 3.92 11.27
C VAL A 152 -6.79 3.93 9.79
N ILE A 153 -6.62 5.06 9.10
CA ILE A 153 -6.81 5.14 7.64
C ILE A 153 -5.93 4.09 6.94
N TYR A 154 -4.63 4.06 7.27
CA TYR A 154 -3.65 3.19 6.63
C TYR A 154 -3.65 1.74 7.15
N ALA A 155 -4.47 1.41 8.15
CA ALA A 155 -4.76 0.02 8.52
C ALA A 155 -5.69 -0.66 7.51
N GLY A 156 -6.42 0.12 6.69
CA GLY A 156 -7.39 -0.37 5.71
C GLY A 156 -6.90 -1.49 4.79
N PRO A 157 -5.74 -1.37 4.13
CA PRO A 157 -5.20 -2.44 3.30
C PRO A 157 -5.04 -3.76 4.05
N GLY A 158 -4.63 -3.72 5.31
CA GLY A 158 -4.52 -4.91 6.15
C GLY A 158 -5.87 -5.55 6.46
N VAL A 159 -6.91 -4.74 6.72
CA VAL A 159 -8.29 -5.24 6.88
C VAL A 159 -8.75 -5.96 5.61
N GLY A 160 -8.51 -5.39 4.43
CA GLY A 160 -8.89 -6.03 3.17
C GLY A 160 -8.08 -7.30 2.89
N ILE A 161 -6.79 -7.35 3.25
CA ILE A 161 -5.98 -8.58 3.18
C ILE A 161 -6.52 -9.68 4.09
N VAL A 162 -6.92 -9.34 5.32
CA VAL A 162 -7.56 -10.30 6.24
C VAL A 162 -8.84 -10.85 5.64
N LEU A 163 -9.75 -9.97 5.20
CA LEU A 163 -11.04 -10.38 4.64
C LEU A 163 -10.88 -11.23 3.38
N THR A 164 -10.01 -10.81 2.45
CA THR A 164 -9.75 -11.57 1.21
C THR A 164 -9.09 -12.90 1.48
N GLY A 165 -8.17 -12.97 2.45
CA GLY A 165 -7.55 -14.22 2.86
C GLY A 165 -8.55 -15.21 3.45
N LEU A 166 -9.39 -14.78 4.40
CA LEU A 166 -10.39 -15.64 5.04
C LEU A 166 -11.45 -16.15 4.06
N ILE A 167 -11.93 -15.29 3.16
CA ILE A 167 -12.85 -15.71 2.10
C ILE A 167 -12.14 -16.64 1.13
N GLY A 168 -10.87 -16.38 0.78
CA GLY A 168 -10.06 -17.29 -0.01
C GLY A 168 -9.97 -18.69 0.61
N SER A 169 -9.77 -18.77 1.93
CA SER A 169 -9.80 -20.04 2.68
C SER A 169 -11.16 -20.74 2.56
N ALA A 170 -12.26 -20.00 2.73
CA ALA A 170 -13.62 -20.54 2.65
C ALA A 170 -14.01 -21.02 1.24
N LEU A 171 -13.30 -20.55 0.21
CA LEU A 171 -13.50 -20.92 -1.19
C LEU A 171 -12.53 -21.99 -1.67
N ALA A 172 -11.75 -22.61 -0.78
CA ALA A 172 -10.85 -23.70 -1.12
C ALA A 172 -11.61 -24.81 -1.87
N GLY A 173 -11.07 -25.23 -3.02
CA GLY A 173 -11.68 -26.24 -3.89
C GLY A 173 -12.80 -25.72 -4.82
N ARG A 174 -13.14 -24.42 -4.78
CA ARG A 174 -14.08 -23.80 -5.73
C ARG A 174 -13.31 -23.13 -6.89
N PRO A 175 -13.95 -22.94 -8.06
CA PRO A 175 -13.34 -22.22 -9.18
C PRO A 175 -12.97 -20.79 -8.78
N ALA A 176 -11.83 -20.28 -9.27
CA ALA A 176 -11.34 -18.95 -8.92
C ALA A 176 -12.32 -17.82 -9.28
N ALA A 177 -13.11 -18.02 -10.34
CA ALA A 177 -14.19 -17.12 -10.75
C ALA A 177 -15.16 -16.78 -9.61
N SER A 178 -15.53 -17.78 -8.79
CA SER A 178 -16.42 -17.57 -7.64
C SER A 178 -15.81 -16.66 -6.58
N GLY A 179 -14.49 -16.72 -6.40
CA GLY A 179 -13.78 -15.83 -5.48
C GLY A 179 -13.69 -14.40 -5.96
N TRP A 180 -13.44 -14.18 -7.25
CA TRP A 180 -13.50 -12.83 -7.83
C TRP A 180 -14.88 -12.20 -7.65
N LEU A 181 -15.95 -12.95 -7.94
CA LEU A 181 -17.32 -12.46 -7.76
C LEU A 181 -17.67 -12.23 -6.27
N GLY A 182 -17.23 -13.11 -5.37
CA GLY A 182 -17.38 -12.93 -3.93
C GLY A 182 -16.69 -11.67 -3.41
N PHE A 183 -15.48 -11.38 -3.88
CA PHE A 183 -14.76 -10.16 -3.57
C PHE A 183 -15.41 -8.91 -4.16
N ALA A 184 -15.98 -8.99 -5.36
CA ALA A 184 -16.74 -7.90 -5.95
C ALA A 184 -18.00 -7.60 -5.13
N ALA A 185 -18.73 -8.63 -4.71
CA ALA A 185 -19.91 -8.49 -3.85
C ALA A 185 -19.56 -7.88 -2.49
N LEU A 186 -18.51 -8.37 -1.83
CA LEU A 186 -18.00 -7.78 -0.58
C LEU A 186 -17.63 -6.31 -0.78
N SER A 187 -16.89 -6.01 -1.84
CA SER A 187 -16.48 -4.65 -2.17
C SER A 187 -17.68 -3.74 -2.41
N ALA A 188 -18.74 -4.24 -3.04
CA ALA A 188 -19.97 -3.50 -3.26
C ALA A 188 -20.67 -3.16 -1.94
N VAL A 189 -20.84 -4.15 -1.05
CA VAL A 189 -21.45 -3.95 0.28
C VAL A 189 -20.66 -2.92 1.10
N LEU A 190 -19.33 -3.08 1.18
CA LEU A 190 -18.47 -2.15 1.91
C LEU A 190 -18.49 -0.74 1.29
N SER A 191 -18.51 -0.65 -0.04
CA SER A 191 -18.59 0.64 -0.76
C SER A 191 -19.92 1.35 -0.51
N VAL A 192 -21.04 0.62 -0.49
CA VAL A 192 -22.38 1.15 -0.18
C VAL A 192 -22.42 1.68 1.26
N ALA A 193 -21.85 0.94 2.22
CA ALA A 193 -21.83 1.32 3.63
C ALA A 193 -21.13 2.68 3.87
N ILE A 194 -20.05 2.97 3.13
CA ILE A 194 -19.30 4.23 3.26
C ILE A 194 -19.70 5.30 2.24
N TRP A 195 -20.59 4.99 1.31
CA TRP A 195 -20.90 5.83 0.14
C TRP A 195 -21.37 7.23 0.52
N ARG A 196 -22.17 7.33 1.59
CA ARG A 196 -22.74 8.59 2.09
C ARG A 196 -21.68 9.50 2.72
N THR A 197 -20.63 8.93 3.31
CA THR A 197 -19.53 9.70 3.91
C THR A 197 -18.79 10.55 2.89
N PHE A 198 -18.68 10.06 1.66
CA PHE A 198 -18.07 10.77 0.53
C PHE A 198 -19.11 11.50 -0.35
N ALA A 199 -20.38 11.52 0.05
CA ALA A 199 -21.45 12.16 -0.72
C ALA A 199 -21.64 13.66 -0.40
N VAL A 200 -21.19 14.09 0.77
CA VAL A 200 -21.36 15.47 1.24
C VAL A 200 -20.39 16.37 0.47
N ALA A 201 -20.94 17.39 -0.21
CA ALA A 201 -20.18 18.32 -1.04
C ALA A 201 -19.16 19.14 -0.19
N PRO A 202 -17.96 19.45 -0.70
CA PRO A 202 -17.00 20.28 0.03
C PRO A 202 -17.37 21.77 -0.03
N ALA A 203 -17.10 22.49 1.07
CA ALA A 203 -16.84 23.93 1.04
C ALA A 203 -15.64 24.25 0.10
N PRO A 204 -15.49 25.50 -0.38
CA PRO A 204 -14.54 25.85 -1.42
C PRO A 204 -13.12 25.35 -1.14
N ALA A 205 -12.44 24.90 -2.19
CA ALA A 205 -11.04 24.51 -2.12
C ALA A 205 -10.18 25.73 -1.80
N VAL A 206 -9.88 25.94 -0.52
CA VAL A 206 -8.72 26.75 -0.12
C VAL A 206 -7.48 26.00 -0.62
N PRO A 207 -6.50 26.67 -1.26
CA PRO A 207 -5.26 26.04 -1.67
C PRO A 207 -4.61 25.36 -0.47
N ALA A 208 -4.42 24.04 -0.55
CA ALA A 208 -3.82 23.26 0.52
C ALA A 208 -2.33 23.58 0.64
N ALA A 209 -1.98 24.65 1.34
CA ALA A 209 -0.67 24.79 1.95
C ALA A 209 -0.64 23.91 3.21
N GLY A 210 0.00 22.74 3.13
CA GLY A 210 0.35 21.96 4.33
C GLY A 210 0.01 20.46 4.37
N ALA A 211 -0.69 19.88 3.39
CA ALA A 211 -0.90 18.43 3.32
C ALA A 211 0.04 17.79 2.27
N ALA A 212 1.19 17.30 2.72
CA ALA A 212 2.25 16.81 1.85
C ALA A 212 1.80 15.71 0.85
N PRO A 213 2.28 15.74 -0.41
CA PRO A 213 1.74 14.99 -1.54
C PRO A 213 2.46 13.65 -1.74
N HIS A 214 1.78 12.53 -1.49
CA HIS A 214 2.38 11.19 -1.66
C HIS A 214 2.27 10.59 -3.07
N ALA A 215 1.74 11.34 -4.03
CA ALA A 215 1.70 10.92 -5.44
C ALA A 215 1.64 12.11 -6.40
N ALA A 216 1.08 13.24 -5.97
CA ALA A 216 0.87 14.41 -6.82
C ALA A 216 2.12 15.23 -7.17
N ALA A 217 3.33 14.77 -6.85
CA ALA A 217 4.55 15.53 -7.12
C ALA A 217 5.63 14.79 -7.91
N ALA A 218 5.30 13.59 -8.41
CA ALA A 218 6.18 12.78 -9.23
C ALA A 218 6.32 13.24 -10.70
N ALA A 219 5.51 14.19 -11.20
CA ALA A 219 5.45 14.45 -12.64
C ALA A 219 5.63 15.92 -13.10
N ALA A 220 5.62 16.93 -12.22
CA ALA A 220 5.48 18.34 -12.66
C ALA A 220 6.70 19.25 -12.49
N ALA A 221 7.86 18.77 -12.00
CA ALA A 221 9.01 19.65 -11.67
C ALA A 221 10.24 19.44 -12.59
N ALA A 222 10.02 19.06 -13.84
CA ALA A 222 11.07 18.97 -14.85
C ALA A 222 11.14 20.25 -15.71
N SER A 223 11.49 21.39 -15.11
CA SER A 223 12.11 22.52 -15.83
C SER A 223 12.65 23.59 -14.89
N ALA A 224 13.84 24.10 -15.23
CA ALA A 224 14.50 25.35 -14.80
C ALA A 224 15.50 25.37 -13.62
N ALA A 225 16.73 25.79 -13.99
CA ALA A 225 17.85 26.43 -13.25
C ALA A 225 18.70 25.57 -12.25
N THR A 226 19.81 24.96 -12.70
CA THR A 226 21.23 25.44 -12.79
C THR A 226 22.06 25.32 -11.49
N ALA A 227 23.13 24.52 -11.61
CA ALA A 227 24.26 24.26 -10.70
C ALA A 227 23.98 23.87 -9.23
N ASP A 228 23.19 24.62 -8.47
CA ASP A 228 23.00 24.40 -7.02
C ASP A 228 22.04 23.23 -6.71
N ALA A 229 21.07 23.00 -7.61
CA ALA A 229 20.19 21.84 -7.62
C ALA A 229 20.95 20.50 -7.77
N ARG A 230 22.20 20.51 -8.27
CA ARG A 230 22.98 19.30 -8.54
C ARG A 230 23.62 18.73 -7.25
N ARG A 231 24.00 19.59 -6.29
CA ARG A 231 24.47 19.17 -4.96
C ARG A 231 23.34 18.60 -4.11
N HIS A 232 22.18 19.27 -4.05
CA HIS A 232 21.01 18.77 -3.31
C HIS A 232 20.36 17.53 -3.93
N ARG A 233 20.45 17.31 -5.25
CA ARG A 233 20.00 16.05 -5.89
C ARG A 233 20.87 14.84 -5.53
N ALA A 234 22.18 15.04 -5.35
CA ALA A 234 23.09 13.96 -4.95
C ALA A 234 22.84 13.52 -3.50
N ASP A 235 22.49 14.45 -2.61
CA ASP A 235 22.28 14.19 -1.17
C ASP A 235 21.03 13.36 -0.85
N ALA A 236 20.11 13.19 -1.80
CA ALA A 236 18.88 12.40 -1.62
C ALA A 236 18.70 11.24 -2.61
N ALA A 237 19.62 11.07 -3.57
CA ALA A 237 19.59 9.98 -4.53
C ALA A 237 19.61 8.59 -3.87
N TRP A 238 20.30 8.47 -2.72
CA TRP A 238 20.33 7.24 -1.93
C TRP A 238 18.93 6.78 -1.50
N LEU A 239 18.02 7.71 -1.16
CA LEU A 239 16.68 7.35 -0.72
C LEU A 239 15.91 6.71 -1.87
N VAL A 240 16.04 7.28 -3.07
CA VAL A 240 15.41 6.74 -4.28
C VAL A 240 15.96 5.34 -4.59
N VAL A 241 17.28 5.16 -4.59
CA VAL A 241 17.91 3.87 -4.92
C VAL A 241 17.56 2.80 -3.89
N LEU A 242 17.74 3.10 -2.60
CA LEU A 242 17.55 2.12 -1.52
C LEU A 242 16.07 1.81 -1.30
N TYR A 243 15.16 2.75 -1.52
CA TYR A 243 13.72 2.52 -1.31
C TYR A 243 13.08 1.63 -2.39
N GLY A 244 13.77 1.39 -3.51
CA GLY A 244 13.37 0.36 -4.47
C GLY A 244 13.50 -1.06 -3.91
N THR A 245 14.45 -1.31 -3.00
CA THR A 245 14.72 -2.65 -2.47
C THR A 245 13.60 -3.23 -1.61
N PRO A 246 12.95 -2.50 -0.68
CA PRO A 246 11.77 -3.03 -0.02
C PRO A 246 10.67 -3.31 -1.01
N GLY A 247 10.42 -2.43 -1.99
CA GLY A 247 9.41 -2.62 -3.04
C GLY A 247 9.59 -3.92 -3.82
N PHE A 248 10.84 -4.28 -4.13
CA PHE A 248 11.18 -5.55 -4.76
C PHE A 248 11.10 -6.75 -3.80
N GLY A 249 11.64 -6.62 -2.59
CA GLY A 249 11.82 -7.75 -1.68
C GLY A 249 10.51 -8.34 -1.18
N TYR A 250 9.61 -7.50 -0.67
CA TYR A 250 8.36 -8.00 -0.06
C TYR A 250 7.40 -8.58 -1.11
N ILE A 251 7.41 -8.05 -2.35
CA ILE A 251 6.33 -8.27 -3.32
C ILE A 251 6.28 -9.72 -3.79
N ILE A 252 7.42 -10.40 -3.86
CA ILE A 252 7.50 -11.80 -4.28
C ILE A 252 6.69 -12.65 -3.30
N THR A 253 7.00 -12.55 -2.00
CA THR A 253 6.26 -13.25 -0.97
C THR A 253 4.81 -12.78 -0.95
N ALA A 254 4.53 -11.47 -0.93
CA ALA A 254 3.15 -10.99 -0.88
C ALA A 254 2.28 -11.44 -2.08
N THR A 255 2.87 -11.69 -3.25
CA THR A 255 2.15 -12.17 -4.44
C THR A 255 1.93 -13.68 -4.40
N PHE A 256 2.95 -14.44 -4.01
CA PHE A 256 2.97 -15.89 -4.16
C PHE A 256 2.87 -16.65 -2.83
N LEU A 257 2.68 -16.00 -1.69
CA LEU A 257 2.76 -16.61 -0.35
C LEU A 257 1.94 -17.92 -0.22
N PRO A 258 0.64 -17.95 -0.58
CA PRO A 258 -0.12 -19.20 -0.52
C PRO A 258 0.40 -20.28 -1.50
N VAL A 259 0.90 -19.88 -2.67
CA VAL A 259 1.50 -20.81 -3.67
C VAL A 259 2.80 -21.41 -3.13
N ILE A 260 3.67 -20.57 -2.55
CA ILE A 260 4.93 -20.99 -1.92
C ILE A 260 4.64 -21.96 -0.77
N ALA A 261 3.68 -21.62 0.10
CA ALA A 261 3.32 -22.45 1.24
C ALA A 261 2.74 -23.81 0.81
N ARG A 262 1.86 -23.85 -0.22
CA ARG A 262 1.28 -25.10 -0.75
C ARG A 262 2.31 -26.01 -1.43
N ALA A 263 3.39 -25.46 -1.96
CA ALA A 263 4.47 -26.25 -2.56
C ALA A 263 5.36 -26.95 -1.52
N VAL A 264 5.28 -26.53 -0.25
CA VAL A 264 6.18 -26.98 0.82
C VAL A 264 5.44 -27.76 1.91
N LEU A 265 4.24 -27.34 2.26
CA LEU A 265 3.45 -27.96 3.33
C LEU A 265 2.70 -29.21 2.83
N PRO A 266 2.35 -30.14 3.74
CA PRO A 266 1.56 -31.31 3.38
C PRO A 266 0.25 -30.97 2.67
N ALA A 267 -0.13 -31.81 1.70
CA ALA A 267 -1.41 -31.69 1.01
C ALA A 267 -2.57 -31.71 2.01
N GLY A 268 -3.55 -30.82 1.82
CA GLY A 268 -4.70 -30.66 2.73
C GLY A 268 -4.44 -29.85 4.00
N SER A 269 -3.22 -29.34 4.22
CA SER A 269 -2.93 -28.43 5.33
C SER A 269 -3.80 -27.16 5.23
N PRO A 270 -4.45 -26.71 6.34
CA PRO A 270 -5.23 -25.47 6.35
C PRO A 270 -4.36 -24.21 6.42
N TRP A 271 -3.07 -24.36 6.76
CA TRP A 271 -2.15 -23.25 7.03
C TRP A 271 -1.88 -22.30 5.86
N PRO A 272 -1.71 -22.76 4.60
CA PRO A 272 -1.43 -21.88 3.45
C PRO A 272 -2.42 -20.72 3.30
N ASP A 273 -3.67 -20.96 3.68
CA ASP A 273 -4.75 -19.97 3.56
C ASP A 273 -4.82 -19.00 4.74
N LEU A 274 -4.18 -19.32 5.87
CA LEU A 274 -4.13 -18.49 7.07
C LEU A 274 -2.94 -17.52 7.09
N PHE A 275 -1.87 -17.81 6.33
CA PHE A 275 -0.69 -16.93 6.25
C PHE A 275 -1.01 -15.54 5.73
N TRP A 276 -1.91 -15.43 4.75
CA TRP A 276 -2.30 -14.15 4.18
C TRP A 276 -3.12 -13.29 5.16
N PRO A 277 -4.15 -13.81 5.86
CA PRO A 277 -4.76 -13.10 6.97
C PRO A 277 -3.79 -12.68 8.07
N MET A 278 -2.84 -13.53 8.45
CA MET A 278 -1.83 -13.18 9.46
C MET A 278 -0.94 -12.01 9.02
N PHE A 279 -0.55 -11.98 7.74
CA PHE A 279 0.15 -10.84 7.14
C PHE A 279 -0.68 -9.55 7.26
N GLY A 280 -1.98 -9.61 6.94
CA GLY A 280 -2.89 -8.46 7.04
C GLY A 280 -3.09 -7.97 8.48
N ALA A 281 -3.21 -8.88 9.44
CA ALA A 281 -3.32 -8.56 10.86
C ALA A 281 -2.04 -7.85 11.37
N ALA A 282 -0.86 -8.38 11.02
CA ALA A 282 0.40 -7.75 11.36
C ALA A 282 0.54 -6.36 10.73
N LEU A 283 0.08 -6.17 9.49
CA LEU A 283 0.03 -4.86 8.82
C LEU A 283 -0.82 -3.86 9.60
N ILE A 284 -2.01 -4.25 10.07
CA ILE A 284 -2.89 -3.37 10.88
C ILE A 284 -2.15 -2.88 12.13
N VAL A 285 -1.54 -3.81 12.87
CA VAL A 285 -0.75 -3.50 14.07
C VAL A 285 0.40 -2.54 13.71
N GLY A 286 1.13 -2.85 12.64
CA GLY A 286 2.24 -2.06 12.14
C GLY A 286 1.87 -0.64 11.73
N ALA A 287 0.76 -0.47 11.00
CA ALA A 287 0.27 0.83 10.56
C ALA A 287 -0.08 1.74 11.74
N ILE A 288 -0.78 1.20 12.73
CA ILE A 288 -1.20 1.95 13.93
C ILE A 288 0.01 2.26 14.80
N ALA A 289 0.90 1.29 15.03
CA ALA A 289 2.11 1.46 15.82
C ALA A 289 3.03 2.52 15.19
N ALA A 290 3.29 2.43 13.88
CA ALA A 290 4.17 3.36 13.17
C ALA A 290 3.64 4.81 13.17
N ALA A 291 2.31 4.99 13.11
CA ALA A 291 1.70 6.31 13.22
C ALA A 291 1.95 6.96 14.60
N ARG A 292 2.06 6.15 15.65
CA ARG A 292 2.30 6.59 17.04
C ARG A 292 3.78 6.71 17.40
N LEU A 293 4.70 6.23 16.55
CA LEU A 293 6.13 6.32 16.82
C LEU A 293 6.60 7.78 16.88
N PRO A 294 7.44 8.15 17.87
CA PRO A 294 7.90 9.52 18.03
C PRO A 294 8.61 10.06 16.79
N GLY A 295 8.33 11.32 16.44
CA GLY A 295 8.91 11.97 15.27
C GLY A 295 10.42 12.24 15.35
N HIS A 296 11.01 12.21 16.55
CA HIS A 296 12.44 12.42 16.77
C HIS A 296 13.29 11.16 16.50
N TRP A 297 12.66 10.00 16.28
CA TRP A 297 13.38 8.79 15.91
C TRP A 297 13.96 8.91 14.50
N ASP A 298 15.14 8.34 14.29
CA ASP A 298 15.81 8.40 13.00
C ASP A 298 15.08 7.51 11.98
N ASN A 299 14.43 8.14 10.99
CA ASN A 299 13.70 7.44 9.94
C ASN A 299 14.59 6.50 9.14
N ARG A 300 15.88 6.78 9.02
CA ARG A 300 16.83 5.93 8.28
C ARG A 300 17.04 4.61 9.01
N LEU A 301 17.19 4.65 10.33
CA LEU A 301 17.29 3.43 11.14
C LEU A 301 15.96 2.67 11.20
N LEU A 302 14.83 3.38 11.22
CA LEU A 302 13.51 2.76 11.11
C LEU A 302 13.30 2.06 9.76
N LEU A 303 13.78 2.66 8.66
CA LEU A 303 13.80 2.02 7.34
C LEU A 303 14.71 0.80 7.30
N ALA A 304 15.91 0.91 7.90
CA ALA A 304 16.85 -0.19 7.99
C ALA A 304 16.26 -1.37 8.78
N ALA A 305 15.67 -1.08 9.94
CA ALA A 305 14.99 -2.05 10.77
C ALA A 305 13.82 -2.70 10.01
N GLY A 306 12.96 -1.91 9.36
CA GLY A 306 11.85 -2.44 8.57
C GLY A 306 12.31 -3.37 7.45
N CYS A 307 13.35 -3.00 6.69
CA CYS A 307 13.92 -3.85 5.64
C CYS A 307 14.52 -5.14 6.22
N ALA A 308 15.25 -5.05 7.34
CA ALA A 308 15.81 -6.21 8.02
C ALA A 308 14.72 -7.14 8.57
N THR A 309 13.65 -6.60 9.18
CA THR A 309 12.50 -7.36 9.65
C THR A 309 11.83 -8.10 8.49
N GLN A 310 11.64 -7.44 7.33
CA GLN A 310 11.13 -8.14 6.15
C GLN A 310 12.07 -9.23 5.66
N ALA A 311 13.38 -8.97 5.60
CA ALA A 311 14.37 -9.97 5.19
C ALA A 311 14.34 -11.21 6.09
N LEU A 312 14.30 -11.00 7.41
CA LEU A 312 14.15 -12.07 8.41
C LEU A 312 12.84 -12.83 8.22
N GLY A 313 11.74 -12.15 7.92
CA GLY A 313 10.46 -12.78 7.64
C GLY A 313 10.51 -13.70 6.42
N ILE A 314 11.14 -13.26 5.32
CA ILE A 314 11.32 -14.11 4.14
C ILE A 314 12.26 -15.28 4.45
N ALA A 315 13.40 -15.01 5.08
CA ALA A 315 14.39 -16.03 5.42
C ALA A 315 13.81 -17.11 6.34
N ALA A 316 12.96 -16.75 7.30
CA ALA A 316 12.29 -17.70 8.19
C ALA A 316 11.46 -18.74 7.42
N GLY A 317 10.74 -18.34 6.37
CA GLY A 317 9.98 -19.26 5.52
C GLY A 317 10.86 -20.17 4.66
N ILE A 318 12.10 -19.78 4.37
CA ILE A 318 13.07 -20.59 3.62
C ILE A 318 13.78 -21.59 4.54
N VAL A 319 14.26 -21.12 5.70
CA VAL A 319 15.06 -21.91 6.66
C VAL A 319 14.20 -22.87 7.47
N TRP A 320 12.97 -22.45 7.80
CA TRP A 320 11.96 -23.28 8.45
C TRP A 320 10.76 -23.47 7.52
N PRO A 321 10.85 -24.42 6.57
CA PRO A 321 9.79 -24.71 5.58
C PRO A 321 8.60 -25.44 6.23
N ASN A 322 8.01 -24.85 7.27
CA ASN A 322 6.90 -25.40 8.06
C ASN A 322 5.93 -24.29 8.48
N ALA A 323 4.83 -24.67 9.14
CA ALA A 323 3.79 -23.72 9.54
C ALA A 323 4.32 -22.59 10.43
N LEU A 324 5.27 -22.87 11.32
CA LEU A 324 5.86 -21.86 12.19
C LEU A 324 6.68 -20.84 11.40
N GLY A 325 7.57 -21.30 10.52
CA GLY A 325 8.41 -20.40 9.71
C GLY A 325 7.60 -19.48 8.81
N PHE A 326 6.54 -19.99 8.16
CA PHE A 326 5.63 -19.16 7.37
C PHE A 326 4.75 -18.24 8.22
N SER A 327 4.35 -18.64 9.44
CA SER A 327 3.57 -17.79 10.35
C SER A 327 4.40 -16.61 10.85
N VAL A 328 5.60 -16.89 11.36
CA VAL A 328 6.58 -15.87 11.76
C VAL A 328 6.93 -14.99 10.57
N GLY A 329 7.18 -15.62 9.41
CA GLY A 329 7.46 -14.91 8.16
C GLY A 329 6.36 -13.93 7.78
N SER A 330 5.10 -14.37 7.80
CA SER A 330 3.94 -13.52 7.47
C SER A 330 3.80 -12.34 8.42
N ALA A 331 4.00 -12.55 9.72
CA ALA A 331 3.93 -11.50 10.73
C ALA A 331 5.06 -10.48 10.56
N LEU A 332 6.31 -10.94 10.43
CA LEU A 332 7.49 -10.07 10.26
C LEU A 332 7.46 -9.31 8.93
N LEU A 333 6.88 -9.88 7.87
CA LEU A 333 6.76 -9.20 6.58
C LEU A 333 5.65 -8.14 6.59
N GLY A 334 4.52 -8.43 7.25
CA GLY A 334 3.35 -7.57 7.33
C GLY A 334 3.55 -6.37 8.27
N LEU A 335 4.20 -6.57 9.42
CA LEU A 335 4.37 -5.53 10.44
C LEU A 335 5.03 -4.22 9.91
N PRO A 336 6.17 -4.24 9.20
CA PRO A 336 6.78 -3.02 8.69
C PRO A 336 6.18 -2.55 7.35
N PHE A 337 5.17 -3.23 6.81
CA PHE A 337 4.76 -3.09 5.42
C PHE A 337 4.40 -1.65 5.01
N THR A 338 3.41 -1.05 5.68
CA THR A 338 3.05 0.36 5.46
C THR A 338 3.94 1.33 6.23
N ALA A 339 4.58 0.86 7.31
CA ALA A 339 5.50 1.64 8.13
C ALA A 339 6.75 2.10 7.36
N ILE A 340 7.35 1.22 6.54
CA ILE A 340 8.47 1.53 5.65
C ILE A 340 8.13 2.71 4.74
N THR A 341 6.91 2.74 4.21
CA THR A 341 6.43 3.84 3.37
C THR A 341 6.29 5.14 4.16
N LEU A 342 5.74 5.08 5.36
CA LEU A 342 5.67 6.24 6.25
C LEU A 342 7.06 6.83 6.55
N PHE A 343 8.03 6.00 6.92
CA PHE A 343 9.37 6.44 7.31
C PHE A 343 10.15 7.04 6.13
N ALA A 344 10.08 6.44 4.94
CA ALA A 344 10.70 6.99 3.72
C ALA A 344 10.20 8.41 3.45
N MET A 345 8.94 8.67 3.77
CA MET A 345 8.26 9.89 3.36
C MET A 345 8.40 10.96 4.43
N ARG A 346 8.53 10.57 5.70
CA ARG A 346 9.08 11.43 6.75
C ARG A 346 10.51 11.85 6.42
N GLU A 347 11.36 10.94 5.94
CA GLU A 347 12.74 11.27 5.59
C GLU A 347 12.84 12.16 4.35
N ALA A 348 12.01 11.94 3.33
CA ALA A 348 11.94 12.84 2.18
C ALA A 348 11.55 14.27 2.61
N ARG A 349 10.58 14.43 3.54
CA ARG A 349 10.25 15.74 4.14
C ARG A 349 11.40 16.34 4.90
N ARG A 350 12.12 15.52 5.68
CA ARG A 350 13.29 15.99 6.44
C ARG A 350 14.38 16.54 5.52
N LEU A 351 14.62 15.92 4.36
CA LEU A 351 15.67 16.31 3.43
C LEU A 351 15.35 17.57 2.61
N HIS A 352 14.09 17.76 2.20
CA HIS A 352 13.73 18.83 1.24
C HIS A 352 12.61 19.77 1.71
N GLY A 353 12.12 19.63 2.95
CA GLY A 353 11.08 20.48 3.52
C GLY A 353 9.85 20.56 2.62
N GLU A 354 9.42 21.79 2.30
CA GLU A 354 8.27 22.06 1.43
C GLU A 354 8.48 21.59 -0.02
N ARG A 355 9.72 21.41 -0.47
CA ARG A 355 10.07 20.92 -1.82
C ARG A 355 10.17 19.39 -1.89
N ALA A 356 9.88 18.67 -0.81
CA ALA A 356 10.00 17.21 -0.73
C ALA A 356 9.10 16.42 -1.69
N ALA A 357 8.09 17.10 -2.21
CA ALA A 357 7.12 16.60 -3.17
C ALA A 357 7.80 15.80 -4.32
N GLY A 358 8.82 16.38 -4.98
CA GLY A 358 9.53 15.72 -6.08
C GLY A 358 10.29 14.46 -5.65
N LEU A 359 11.00 14.53 -4.51
CA LEU A 359 11.76 13.38 -3.98
C LEU A 359 10.84 12.23 -3.57
N MET A 360 9.72 12.52 -2.92
CA MET A 360 8.69 11.51 -2.59
C MET A 360 8.20 10.81 -3.85
N GLY A 361 8.00 11.58 -4.93
CA GLY A 361 7.63 11.05 -6.24
C GLY A 361 8.66 10.07 -6.80
N TYR A 362 9.94 10.46 -6.84
CA TYR A 362 11.02 9.57 -7.31
C TYR A 362 11.19 8.33 -6.44
N ALA A 363 11.13 8.47 -5.11
CA ALA A 363 11.19 7.34 -4.20
C ALA A 363 10.03 6.36 -4.45
N THR A 364 8.79 6.87 -4.52
CA THR A 364 7.61 6.05 -4.82
C THR A 364 7.73 5.36 -6.17
N ALA A 365 8.28 6.04 -7.18
CA ALA A 365 8.53 5.47 -8.49
C ALA A 365 9.52 4.29 -8.41
N SER A 366 10.64 4.46 -7.70
CA SER A 366 11.62 3.40 -7.47
C SER A 366 11.02 2.19 -6.76
N TYR A 367 10.23 2.41 -5.71
CA TYR A 367 9.48 1.36 -5.02
C TYR A 367 8.55 0.60 -5.99
N GLY A 368 7.81 1.33 -6.82
CA GLY A 368 6.92 0.76 -7.83
C GLY A 368 7.65 -0.08 -8.88
N ILE A 369 8.84 0.34 -9.33
CA ILE A 369 9.69 -0.44 -10.23
C ILE A 369 10.08 -1.77 -9.58
N GLY A 370 10.51 -1.75 -8.30
CA GLY A 370 10.78 -2.96 -7.55
C GLY A 370 9.59 -3.93 -7.52
N GLN A 371 8.38 -3.39 -7.31
CA GLN A 371 7.15 -4.20 -7.31
C GLN A 371 6.84 -4.83 -8.67
N ILE A 372 7.05 -4.10 -9.76
CA ILE A 372 6.84 -4.61 -11.12
C ILE A 372 7.83 -5.75 -11.42
N LEU A 373 9.10 -5.56 -11.06
CA LEU A 373 10.18 -6.52 -11.31
C LEU A 373 10.03 -7.81 -10.49
N GLY A 374 9.54 -7.75 -9.26
CA GLY A 374 9.45 -8.91 -8.37
C GLY A 374 8.78 -10.13 -8.99
N PRO A 375 7.50 -10.06 -9.43
CA PRO A 375 6.83 -11.20 -10.06
C PRO A 375 7.42 -11.60 -11.42
N LEU A 376 7.97 -10.64 -12.19
CA LEU A 376 8.63 -10.91 -13.47
C LEU A 376 9.94 -11.69 -13.29
N VAL A 377 10.61 -11.55 -12.14
CA VAL A 377 11.78 -12.35 -11.78
C VAL A 377 11.36 -13.66 -11.13
N ALA A 378 10.42 -13.63 -10.18
CA ALA A 378 10.07 -14.79 -9.37
C ALA A 378 9.44 -15.93 -10.18
N ALA A 379 8.46 -15.64 -11.04
CA ALA A 379 7.72 -16.70 -11.75
C ALA A 379 8.61 -17.48 -12.75
N PRO A 380 9.47 -16.84 -13.56
CA PRO A 380 10.42 -17.58 -14.41
C PRO A 380 11.47 -18.36 -13.63
N LEU A 381 12.00 -17.81 -12.53
CA LEU A 381 12.96 -18.52 -11.68
C LEU A 381 12.31 -19.77 -11.06
N ALA A 382 11.09 -19.64 -10.52
CA ALA A 382 10.36 -20.77 -9.96
C ALA A 382 10.06 -21.84 -11.02
N ALA A 383 9.70 -21.44 -12.24
CA ALA A 383 9.48 -22.37 -13.35
C ALA A 383 10.77 -23.09 -13.79
N ARG A 384 11.93 -22.44 -13.69
CA ARG A 384 13.23 -23.03 -14.07
C ARG A 384 13.80 -23.96 -13.02
N PHE A 385 13.71 -23.58 -11.75
CA PHE A 385 14.35 -24.30 -10.64
C PHE A 385 13.38 -25.17 -9.83
N GLY A 386 12.09 -25.17 -10.17
CA GLY A 386 11.05 -25.94 -9.46
C GLY A 386 10.74 -25.42 -8.04
N SER A 387 11.30 -24.27 -7.65
CA SER A 387 11.12 -23.69 -6.31
C SER A 387 11.27 -22.17 -6.35
N PHE A 388 10.55 -21.49 -5.47
CA PHE A 388 10.69 -20.04 -5.27
C PHE A 388 11.94 -19.67 -4.45
N SER A 389 12.62 -20.64 -3.81
CA SER A 389 13.75 -20.38 -2.91
C SER A 389 14.84 -19.47 -3.51
N PRO A 390 15.30 -19.66 -4.77
CA PRO A 390 16.28 -18.74 -5.38
C PRO A 390 15.77 -17.30 -5.47
N ALA A 391 14.52 -17.09 -5.90
CA ALA A 391 13.92 -15.77 -6.01
C ALA A 391 13.72 -15.12 -4.63
N LEU A 392 13.38 -15.91 -3.61
CA LEU A 392 13.23 -15.44 -2.23
C LEU A 392 14.58 -15.04 -1.62
N TRP A 393 15.66 -15.78 -1.88
CA TRP A 393 17.00 -15.37 -1.46
C TRP A 393 17.48 -14.09 -2.13
N VAL A 394 17.14 -13.88 -3.42
CA VAL A 394 17.41 -12.60 -4.10
C VAL A 394 16.63 -11.45 -3.43
N ALA A 395 15.38 -11.67 -3.03
CA ALA A 395 14.61 -10.71 -2.25
C ALA A 395 15.23 -10.42 -0.87
N VAL A 396 15.67 -11.44 -0.14
CA VAL A 396 16.38 -11.29 1.14
C VAL A 396 17.65 -10.46 0.96
N ALA A 397 18.48 -10.80 -0.03
CA ALA A 397 19.71 -10.07 -0.31
C ALA A 397 19.45 -8.59 -0.66
N ALA A 398 18.43 -8.30 -1.48
CA ALA A 398 18.04 -6.94 -1.80
C ALA A 398 17.59 -6.14 -0.57
N LEU A 399 16.77 -6.74 0.31
CA LEU A 399 16.31 -6.13 1.55
C LEU A 399 17.45 -5.87 2.53
N LEU A 400 18.37 -6.82 2.71
CA LEU A 400 19.54 -6.66 3.57
C LEU A 400 20.50 -5.60 3.03
N ALA A 401 20.71 -5.54 1.70
CA ALA A 401 21.47 -4.46 1.08
C ALA A 401 20.81 -3.10 1.30
N GLY A 402 19.49 -3.02 1.19
CA GLY A 402 18.70 -1.84 1.55
C GLY A 402 18.90 -1.42 3.01
N ALA A 403 18.79 -2.39 3.93
CA ALA A 403 18.95 -2.17 5.36
C ALA A 403 20.35 -1.66 5.71
N ALA A 404 21.39 -2.30 5.18
CA ALA A 404 22.77 -1.89 5.35
C ALA A 404 23.01 -0.49 4.77
N GLY A 405 22.46 -0.20 3.59
CA GLY A 405 22.53 1.12 2.97
C GLY A 405 21.91 2.22 3.84
N PHE A 406 20.69 1.99 4.35
CA PHE A 406 20.02 2.95 5.22
C PHE A 406 20.77 3.16 6.55
N ALA A 407 21.29 2.08 7.15
CA ALA A 407 22.10 2.14 8.37
C ALA A 407 23.42 2.91 8.15
N ALA A 408 24.09 2.69 7.02
CA ALA A 408 25.32 3.41 6.67
C ALA A 408 25.08 4.92 6.48
N ILE A 409 23.95 5.31 5.87
CA ILE A 409 23.56 6.72 5.73
C ILE A 409 23.21 7.35 7.09
N ALA A 410 22.59 6.59 8.00
CA ALA A 410 22.34 7.05 9.37
C ALA A 410 23.66 7.29 10.13
N ALA A 411 24.59 6.35 10.06
CA ALA A 411 25.90 6.46 10.72
C ALA A 411 26.71 7.66 10.21
N LYS A 412 26.77 7.87 8.89
CA LYS A 412 27.42 9.04 8.29
C LYS A 412 26.80 10.37 8.73
N GLY A 413 25.49 10.40 8.95
CA GLY A 413 24.77 11.59 9.40
C GLY A 413 25.09 12.00 10.84
N ARG A 414 25.47 11.05 11.70
CA ARG A 414 25.87 11.31 13.10
C ARG A 414 27.31 11.82 13.23
N LEU A 415 28.15 11.53 12.25
CA LEU A 415 29.58 11.88 12.22
C LEU A 415 29.86 13.26 11.58
N ARG A 416 28.84 13.93 11.02
CA ARG A 416 28.97 15.30 10.51
C ARG A 416 28.59 16.26 11.66
N PRO A 417 29.53 17.07 12.16
CA PRO A 417 29.31 17.99 13.29
C PRO A 417 28.29 19.09 12.98
#